data_AF-A0A969CPV1-F1
#
_entry.id   AF-A0A969CPV1-F1
#
_cell.length_a   1.000
_cell.length_b   1.000
_cell.length_c   1.000
_cell.angle_alpha   90.00
_cell.angle_beta   90.00
_cell.angle_gamma   90.00
#
_symmetry.space_group_name_H-M   'P 1'
#
loop_
_entity.id
_entity.type
_entity.pdbx_description
1 polymer ?
#
loop_
_entity_poly.entity_id
_entity_poly.type
_entity_poly.pdbx_seq_one_letter_code
_entity_poly.pdbx_strand_id
1 'polypeptide(L)' 'MTDLSGTWLGSYWQNGDQIRFEFALIHGGNLISGNILDDCYLGEANITGNRRKAPGFKHGDISRVS' A
#
# COMPACT_ATOMS: atom_id res chain seq x y z
N MET A 1 12.42 -5.52 -9.73
CA MET A 1 11.15 -5.55 -8.97
C MET A 1 11.54 -5.19 -7.55
N THR A 2 11.16 -4.00 -7.09
CA THR A 2 11.67 -3.47 -5.82
C THR A 2 10.73 -3.89 -4.71
N ASP A 3 11.28 -4.58 -3.71
CA ASP A 3 10.55 -4.83 -2.47
C ASP A 3 10.45 -3.50 -1.71
N LEU A 4 9.23 -3.11 -1.36
CA LEU A 4 8.96 -1.85 -0.65
C LEU A 4 8.55 -2.19 0.78
N SER A 5 9.27 -1.66 1.75
CA SER A 5 8.88 -1.75 3.15
C SER A 5 9.04 -0.41 3.82
N GLY A 6 8.15 -0.09 4.75
CA GLY A 6 8.23 1.16 5.49
C GLY A 6 7.02 1.42 6.36
N THR A 7 7.13 2.50 7.11
CA THR A 7 6.03 3.11 7.86
C THR A 7 5.80 4.51 7.30
N TRP A 8 4.54 4.86 7.08
CA TRP A 8 4.11 6.15 6.58
C TRP A 8 3.11 6.75 7.55
N LEU A 9 3.24 8.05 7.78
CA LEU A 9 2.24 8.84 8.49
C LEU A 9 1.41 9.59 7.47
N GLY A 10 0.10 9.60 7.67
CA GLY A 10 -0.83 10.28 6.80
C GLY A 10 -1.95 10.97 7.56
N SER A 11 -2.75 11.71 6.81
CA SER A 11 -3.98 12.31 7.33
C SER A 11 -5.07 12.34 6.28
N TYR A 12 -6.32 12.22 6.69
CA TYR A 12 -7.49 12.40 5.84
C TYR A 12 -8.56 13.22 6.58
N TRP A 13 -9.55 13.72 5.84
CA TRP A 13 -10.64 14.49 6.42
C TRP A 13 -11.88 13.61 6.58
N GLN A 14 -12.48 13.64 7.77
CA GLN A 14 -13.73 12.96 8.08
C GLN A 14 -14.61 13.89 8.91
N ASN A 15 -15.85 14.12 8.47
CA ASN A 15 -16.81 14.99 9.16
C ASN A 15 -16.29 16.40 9.51
N GLY A 16 -15.35 16.93 8.72
CA GLY A 16 -14.74 18.24 8.96
C GLY A 16 -13.52 18.24 9.88
N ASP A 17 -13.14 17.08 10.43
CA ASP A 17 -11.94 16.90 11.24
C ASP A 17 -10.82 16.22 10.44
N GLN A 18 -9.58 16.65 10.67
CA GLN A 18 -8.40 16.00 10.10
C GLN A 18 -7.97 14.85 11.03
N ILE A 19 -8.12 13.62 10.54
CA ILE A 19 -7.73 12.40 11.23
C ILE A 19 -6.34 11.98 10.77
N ARG A 20 -5.49 11.54 11.71
CA ARG A 20 -4.17 11.00 11.43
C ARG A 20 -4.22 9.47 11.43
N PHE A 21 -3.34 8.89 10.64
CA PHE A 21 -3.12 7.45 10.66
C PHE A 21 -1.65 7.13 10.46
N GLU A 22 -1.24 5.98 10.99
CA GLU A 22 0.02 5.32 10.69
C GLU A 22 -0.26 4.11 9.81
N PHE A 23 0.60 3.88 8.83
CA PHE A 23 0.51 2.75 7.92
C PHE A 23 1.86 2.07 7.82
N ALA A 24 1.96 0.79 8.18
CA ALA A 24 3.14 0.00 7.90
C ALA A 24 2.82 -1.05 6.84
N LEU A 25 3.65 -1.13 5.80
CA LEU A 25 3.45 -2.05 4.68
C LEU A 25 4.76 -2.70 4.28
N ILE A 26 4.67 -3.99 3.96
CA ILE A 26 5.72 -4.81 3.39
C ILE A 26 5.18 -5.37 2.08
N HIS A 27 5.84 -5.02 0.99
CA HIS A 27 5.62 -5.58 -0.33
C HIS A 27 6.87 -6.36 -0.74
N GLY A 28 6.76 -7.68 -0.75
CA GLY A 28 7.78 -8.60 -1.23
C GLY A 28 7.25 -9.49 -2.35
N GLY A 29 7.88 -9.46 -3.54
CA GLY A 29 7.43 -10.25 -4.69
C GLY A 29 5.97 -9.98 -5.07
N ASN A 30 5.10 -10.99 -4.88
CA ASN A 30 3.66 -10.88 -5.15
C ASN A 30 2.82 -10.64 -3.89
N LEU A 31 3.41 -10.56 -2.70
CA LEU A 31 2.67 -10.37 -1.45
C LEU A 31 2.74 -8.91 -1.01
N ILE A 32 1.60 -8.39 -0.59
CA ILE A 32 1.46 -7.11 0.10
C ILE A 32 0.81 -7.42 1.45
N SER A 33 1.46 -7.02 2.54
CA SER A 33 0.93 -7.18 3.90
C SER A 33 1.24 -5.95 4.74
N GLY A 34 0.36 -5.61 5.68
CA GLY A 34 0.57 -4.45 6.54
C GLY A 34 -0.58 -4.19 7.50
N ASN A 35 -0.44 -3.14 8.28
CA ASN A 35 -1.46 -2.64 9.20
C ASN A 35 -1.62 -1.13 9.06
N ILE A 36 -2.84 -0.65 9.33
CA ILE A 36 -3.17 0.76 9.49
C ILE A 36 -3.63 0.95 10.93
N LEU A 37 -3.02 1.91 11.61
CA LEU A 37 -3.46 2.41 12.91
C LEU A 37 -4.08 3.79 12.69
N ASP A 38 -5.36 3.90 12.97
CA ASP A 38 -6.17 5.08 12.79
C ASP A 38 -6.57 5.64 14.15
N ASP A 39 -6.39 6.95 14.35
CA ASP A 39 -6.68 7.63 15.62
C ASP A 39 -8.19 7.82 15.88
N CYS A 40 -9.08 7.35 14.98
CA CYS A 40 -10.52 7.50 15.09
C CYS A 40 -11.26 6.14 15.14
N TYR A 41 -12.52 6.09 14.69
CA TYR A 41 -13.40 4.93 14.83
C TYR A 41 -12.88 3.66 14.13
N LEU A 42 -12.02 3.80 13.12
CA LEU A 42 -11.50 2.65 12.38
C LEU A 42 -10.48 1.85 13.20
N GLY A 43 -9.79 2.47 14.16
CA GLY A 43 -8.84 1.79 15.04
C GLY A 43 -7.73 1.10 14.27
N GLU A 44 -7.60 -0.23 14.41
CA GLU A 44 -6.60 -1.01 13.68
C GLU A 44 -7.23 -1.82 12.54
N ALA A 45 -6.65 -1.72 11.34
CA ALA A 45 -7.02 -2.53 10.19
C ALA A 45 -5.81 -3.30 9.64
N ASN A 46 -6.01 -4.56 9.29
CA ASN A 46 -4.99 -5.42 8.67
C ASN A 46 -5.21 -5.50 7.15
N ILE A 47 -4.12 -5.35 6.38
CA ILE A 47 -4.12 -5.49 4.93
C ILE A 47 -3.32 -6.72 4.55
N THR A 48 -3.93 -7.58 3.75
CA THR A 48 -3.25 -8.69 3.07
C THR A 48 -3.73 -8.77 1.63
N GLY A 49 -2.82 -8.80 0.67
CA GLY A 49 -3.14 -8.87 -0.74
C GLY A 49 -2.07 -9.62 -1.52
N ASN A 50 -2.48 -10.35 -2.54
CA ASN A 50 -1.55 -10.95 -3.48
C ASN A 50 -1.71 -10.27 -4.85
N ARG A 51 -0.61 -9.78 -5.41
CA ARG A 51 -0.58 -9.18 -6.75
C ARG A 51 -0.91 -10.27 -7.76
N ARG A 52 -2.14 -10.24 -8.29
CA ARG A 52 -2.52 -11.07 -9.42
C ARG A 52 -2.01 -10.44 -10.71
N LYS A 53 -1.30 -11.21 -11.52
CA LYS A 53 -1.02 -10.83 -12.90
C LYS A 53 -2.31 -11.00 -13.69
N ALA A 54 -2.78 -9.95 -14.36
CA ALA A 54 -3.91 -10.07 -15.26
C ALA A 54 -3.55 -11.08 -16.38
N PRO A 55 -4.47 -12.00 -16.76
CA PRO A 55 -4.24 -12.90 -17.88
C PRO A 55 -3.98 -12.06 -19.14
N GLY A 56 -2.86 -12.33 -19.83
CA GLY A 56 -2.42 -11.59 -21.02
C GLY A 56 -1.32 -10.54 -20.78
N PHE A 57 -0.95 -10.23 -19.53
CA PHE A 57 0.13 -9.27 -19.27
C PHE A 57 1.51 -9.87 -19.60
N LYS A 58 2.06 -9.56 -20.78
CA LYS A 58 3.47 -9.81 -21.13
C LYS A 58 4.33 -8.71 -20.49
N HIS A 59 5.51 -9.05 -19.97
CA HIS A 59 6.50 -8.00 -19.61
C HIS A 59 6.84 -7.29 -20.91
N GLY A 60 6.41 -6.04 -21.07
CA GLY A 60 6.94 -5.17 -22.11
C GLY A 60 8.32 -4.72 -21.64
N ASP A 61 9.35 -4.98 -22.44
CA ASP A 61 10.66 -4.40 -22.23
C ASP A 61 10.52 -2.88 -22.38
N ILE A 62 10.63 -2.15 -21.27
CA ILE A 62 10.75 -0.69 -21.30
C ILE A 62 12.19 -0.41 -21.76
N SER A 63 12.39 -0.27 -23.07
CA SER A 63 13.61 0.32 -23.61
C SER A 63 13.56 1.82 -23.40
N ARG A 64 14.58 2.35 -22.74
CA ARG A 64 14.80 3.79 -22.59
C ARG A 64 15.12 4.33 -24.00
N VAL A 65 14.26 5.20 -24.53
CA VAL A 65 14.57 5.93 -25.77
C VAL A 65 15.65 6.95 -25.42
N SER A 66 16.81 6.81 -26.06
CA SER A 66 17.94 7.74 -26.01
C SER A 66 17.59 9.08 -26.64
#